data_AF-A0AAW2V8B5-F1
#
_entry.id   AF-A0AAW2V8B5-F1
#
_cell.length_a   1.000
_cell.length_b   1.000
_cell.length_c   1.000
_cell.angle_alpha   90.00
_cell.angle_beta   90.00
_cell.angle_gamma   90.00
#
_symmetry.space_group_name_H-M   'P 1'
#
loop_
_entity.id
_entity.type
_entity.pdbx_description
1 polymer ?
#
loop_
_entity_poly.entity_id
_entity_poly.type
_entity_poly.pdbx_seq_one_letter_code
_entity_poly.pdbx_strand_id
1 'polypeptide(L)'
;MSVAASTGTQRPSDGLYRAIDIYLDKHRHLTESERDDLCRVLDCNKLSDEACEHAARNERLPVRVVVQVLFISQLKLREAIPKEVQGPESRLLKLEEEEEDRKNEEEVRAEIEKMGSKVSELERECHVMRREIERGSVRRQKTSMWKEMKRKLGCMTSMHDCNCHVKKKKVHPR
;
A
#
# COMPACT_ATOMS: atom_id res chain seq x y z
N MET A 1 -18.16 10.72 -6.44
CA MET A 1 -16.84 11.26 -6.81
C MET A 1 -15.79 10.28 -6.32
N SER A 2 -15.38 9.34 -7.17
CA SER A 2 -14.36 8.35 -6.83
C SER A 2 -13.03 8.89 -7.34
N VAL A 3 -12.19 9.34 -6.41
CA VAL A 3 -10.80 9.68 -6.72
C VAL A 3 -10.07 8.36 -6.98
N ALA A 4 -9.85 8.06 -8.26
CA ALA A 4 -8.85 7.07 -8.63
C ALA A 4 -7.51 7.61 -8.13
N ALA A 5 -7.00 7.03 -7.05
CA ALA A 5 -5.61 7.22 -6.68
C ALA A 5 -4.80 6.63 -7.83
N SER A 6 -4.39 7.48 -8.76
CA SER A 6 -3.28 7.20 -9.67
C SER A 6 -2.04 7.13 -8.79
N THR A 7 -1.86 6.01 -8.09
CA THR A 7 -0.53 5.60 -7.67
C THR A 7 0.14 5.21 -8.97
N GLY A 8 0.65 6.22 -9.69
CA GLY A 8 1.58 6.00 -10.78
C GLY A 8 2.63 5.05 -10.23
N THR A 9 2.74 3.87 -10.85
CA THR A 9 3.78 2.90 -10.57
C THR A 9 5.10 3.58 -10.85
N GLN A 10 5.62 4.32 -9.86
CA GLN A 10 6.95 4.87 -9.94
C GLN A 10 7.88 3.68 -10.14
N ARG A 11 8.80 3.81 -11.11
CA ARG A 11 9.86 2.83 -11.29
C ARG A 11 10.44 2.56 -9.89
N PRO A 12 10.60 1.29 -9.47
CA PRO A 12 11.09 0.97 -8.12
C PRO A 12 12.37 1.75 -7.76
N SER A 13 13.24 1.96 -8.74
CA SER A 13 14.48 2.75 -8.63
C SER A 13 14.25 4.24 -8.36
N ASP A 14 13.24 4.88 -8.97
CA ASP A 14 12.90 6.28 -8.71
C ASP A 14 12.34 6.47 -7.30
N GLY A 15 11.56 5.49 -6.83
CA GLY A 15 11.09 5.43 -5.45
C GLY A 15 12.24 5.33 -4.46
N LEU A 16 13.21 4.45 -4.74
CA LEU A 16 14.42 4.28 -3.92
C LEU A 16 15.27 5.56 -3.90
N TYR A 17 15.50 6.18 -5.06
CA TYR A 17 16.20 7.45 -5.14
C TYR A 17 15.52 8.53 -4.30
N ARG A 18 14.20 8.68 -4.43
CA ARG A 18 13.46 9.69 -3.67
C ARG A 18 13.53 9.43 -2.16
N ALA A 19 13.51 8.17 -1.73
CA ALA A 19 13.68 7.82 -0.33
C ALA A 19 15.07 8.21 0.19
N ILE A 20 16.12 7.92 -0.58
CA ILE A 20 17.51 8.30 -0.24
C ILE A 20 17.64 9.83 -0.18
N ASP A 21 17.13 10.56 -1.18
CA ASP A 21 17.20 12.02 -1.23
C ASP A 21 16.52 12.67 -0.01
N ILE A 22 15.31 12.22 0.35
CA ILE A 22 14.60 12.68 1.55
C ILE A 22 15.39 12.31 2.82
N TYR A 23 15.98 11.11 2.88
CA TYR A 23 16.78 10.71 4.03
C TYR A 23 18.00 11.61 4.20
N LEU A 24 18.74 11.86 3.11
CA LEU A 24 19.83 12.81 3.10
C LEU A 24 19.33 14.20 3.52
N ASP A 25 18.09 14.60 3.14
CA ASP A 25 17.37 15.81 3.59
C ASP A 25 17.37 16.02 5.07
N LYS A 26 16.89 15.01 5.77
CA LYS A 26 16.73 15.10 7.21
C LYS A 26 18.04 14.86 7.96
N HIS A 27 19.06 14.27 7.31
CA HIS A 27 20.31 13.87 7.93
C HIS A 27 21.54 14.56 7.31
N ARG A 28 21.58 15.90 7.37
CA ARG A 28 22.71 16.70 6.82
C ARG A 28 24.05 16.46 7.54
N HIS A 29 24.04 15.81 8.70
CA HIS A 29 25.22 15.51 9.51
C HIS A 29 25.93 14.20 9.11
N LEU A 30 25.37 13.42 8.16
CA LEU A 30 26.01 12.20 7.68
C LEU A 30 27.38 12.51 7.07
N THR A 31 28.34 11.66 7.41
CA THR A 31 29.68 11.62 6.82
C THR A 31 29.63 11.19 5.37
N GLU A 32 30.69 11.49 4.62
CA GLU A 32 30.80 11.07 3.21
C GLU A 32 30.68 9.54 3.07
N SER A 33 31.30 8.77 3.97
CA SER A 33 31.23 7.30 3.93
C SER A 33 29.81 6.75 4.13
N GLU A 34 29.02 7.34 5.03
CA GLU A 34 27.64 6.90 5.26
C GLU A 34 26.75 7.20 4.05
N ARG A 35 26.97 8.35 3.39
CA ARG A 35 26.27 8.70 2.15
C ARG A 35 26.65 7.76 1.01
N ASP A 36 27.93 7.40 0.93
CA ASP A 36 28.45 6.42 -0.02
C ASP A 36 27.79 5.06 0.14
N ASP A 37 27.70 4.56 1.38
CA ASP A 37 27.06 3.28 1.68
C ASP A 37 25.56 3.30 1.38
N LEU A 38 24.86 4.39 1.74
CA LEU A 38 23.44 4.57 1.44
C LEU A 38 23.16 4.60 -0.06
N CYS A 39 24.03 5.23 -0.85
CA CYS A 39 23.84 5.34 -2.29
C CYS A 39 24.31 4.09 -3.05
N ARG A 40 24.98 3.14 -2.39
CA ARG A 40 25.51 1.91 -3.03
C ARG A 40 24.41 1.01 -3.59
N VAL A 41 23.22 1.06 -3.00
CA VAL A 41 22.05 0.29 -3.45
C VAL A 41 21.34 0.92 -4.63
N LEU A 42 21.72 2.14 -5.04
CA LEU A 42 21.07 2.88 -6.11
C LEU A 42 21.56 2.40 -7.47
N ASP A 43 20.69 1.72 -8.22
CA ASP A 43 20.94 1.42 -9.63
C ASP A 43 20.57 2.63 -10.50
N CYS A 44 21.58 3.43 -10.85
CA CYS A 44 21.41 4.65 -11.62
C CYS A 44 21.00 4.41 -13.09
N ASN A 45 21.17 3.19 -13.63
CA ASN A 45 20.78 2.88 -15.02
C ASN A 45 19.25 2.85 -15.15
N LYS A 46 18.59 2.27 -14.14
CA LYS A 46 17.14 2.07 -14.08
C LYS A 46 16.36 3.32 -13.63
N LEU A 47 17.04 4.43 -13.36
CA LEU A 47 16.40 5.70 -13.06
C LEU A 47 15.77 6.31 -14.31
N SER A 48 14.60 6.92 -14.12
CA SER A 48 13.98 7.76 -15.16
C SER A 48 14.81 9.01 -15.45
N ASP A 49 14.58 9.62 -16.61
CA ASP A 49 15.29 10.84 -17.01
C ASP A 49 15.06 11.98 -16.02
N GLU A 50 13.84 12.10 -15.48
CA GLU A 50 13.49 13.08 -14.45
C GLU A 50 14.28 12.85 -13.14
N ALA A 51 14.38 11.59 -12.70
CA ALA A 51 15.14 11.24 -11.50
C ALA A 51 16.65 11.46 -11.70
N CYS A 52 17.18 11.12 -12.88
CA CYS A 52 18.57 11.39 -13.27
C CYS A 52 18.87 12.89 -13.27
N GLU A 53 17.99 13.72 -13.83
CA GLU A 53 18.17 15.18 -13.82
C GLU A 53 18.20 15.74 -12.40
N HIS A 54 17.31 15.25 -11.53
CA HIS A 54 17.30 15.64 -10.13
C HIS A 54 18.61 15.22 -9.42
N ALA A 55 19.04 13.96 -9.61
CA ALA A 55 20.27 13.43 -9.03
C ALA A 55 21.53 14.15 -9.51
N ALA A 56 21.58 14.53 -10.78
CA ALA A 56 22.70 15.30 -11.35
C ALA A 56 22.90 16.67 -10.67
N ARG A 57 21.83 17.27 -10.14
CA ARG A 57 21.85 18.57 -9.45
C ARG A 57 21.91 18.44 -7.93
N ASN A 58 21.90 17.23 -7.40
CA ASN A 58 21.81 17.00 -5.97
C ASN A 58 23.21 17.04 -5.30
N GLU A 59 23.53 18.18 -4.68
CA GLU A 59 24.83 18.42 -4.02
C GLU A 59 25.10 17.53 -2.80
N ARG A 60 24.11 16.74 -2.36
CA ARG A 60 24.21 15.93 -1.15
C ARG A 60 24.63 14.51 -1.45
N LEU A 61 24.43 14.08 -2.69
CA LEU A 61 24.89 12.80 -3.16
C LEU A 61 26.42 12.81 -3.21
N PRO A 62 27.05 11.64 -2.99
CA PRO A 62 28.47 11.52 -3.24
C PRO A 62 28.82 11.81 -4.70
N VAL A 63 29.98 12.45 -4.92
CA VAL A 63 30.45 12.84 -6.26
C VAL A 63 30.48 11.66 -7.23
N ARG A 64 30.87 10.47 -6.74
CA ARG A 64 30.90 9.23 -7.53
C ARG A 64 29.53 8.90 -8.13
N VAL A 65 28.47 9.07 -7.36
CA VAL A 65 27.08 8.78 -7.79
C VAL A 65 26.64 9.80 -8.82
N VAL A 66 26.90 11.09 -8.59
CA VAL A 66 26.56 12.16 -9.52
C VAL A 66 27.26 11.95 -10.88
N VAL A 67 28.55 11.58 -10.86
CA VAL A 67 29.30 11.25 -12.09
C VAL A 67 28.69 10.06 -12.83
N GLN A 68 28.30 9.01 -12.10
CA GLN A 68 27.65 7.84 -12.68
C GLN A 68 26.33 8.21 -13.37
N VAL A 69 25.47 8.99 -12.69
CA VAL A 69 24.20 9.48 -13.25
C VAL A 69 24.44 10.31 -14.51
N LEU A 70 25.39 11.25 -14.48
CA LEU A 70 25.71 12.09 -15.64
C LEU A 70 26.21 11.27 -16.83
N PHE A 71 27.06 10.27 -16.58
CA PHE A 71 27.57 9.39 -17.62
C PHE A 71 26.44 8.58 -18.28
N ILE A 72 25.53 8.03 -17.48
CA ILE A 72 24.37 7.28 -17.96
C ILE A 72 23.47 8.18 -18.81
N SER A 73 23.16 9.39 -18.34
CA SER A 73 22.38 10.36 -19.11
C SER A 73 23.04 10.69 -20.46
N GLN A 74 24.38 10.81 -20.51
CA GLN A 74 25.10 11.01 -21.77
C GLN A 74 25.04 9.79 -22.71
N LEU A 75 25.11 8.56 -22.18
CA LEU A 75 24.96 7.35 -22.96
C LEU A 75 23.57 7.27 -23.60
N LYS A 76 22.51 7.48 -22.81
CA LYS A 76 21.11 7.51 -23.29
C LYS A 76 20.92 8.52 -24.43
N LEU A 77 21.50 9.72 -24.30
CA LEU A 77 21.47 10.73 -25.38
C LEU A 77 22.22 10.27 -26.64
N ARG A 78 23.37 9.61 -26.50
CA ARG A 78 24.15 9.11 -27.64
C ARG A 78 23.43 7.99 -28.39
N GLU A 79 22.60 7.21 -27.70
CA GLU A 79 21.78 6.14 -28.27
C GLU A 79 20.45 6.63 -28.85
N ALA A 80 19.90 7.72 -28.33
CA ALA A 80 18.70 8.37 -28.84
C ALA A 80 18.96 9.13 -30.14
N ILE A 81 20.20 9.56 -30.39
CA ILE A 81 20.61 10.13 -31.68
C ILE A 81 20.83 8.97 -32.66
N PRO A 82 20.02 8.83 -33.73
CA PRO A 82 20.28 7.86 -34.79
C PRO A 82 21.53 8.31 -35.56
N LYS A 83 22.71 7.93 -35.07
CA LYS A 83 23.93 7.99 -35.86
C LYS A 83 23.91 6.73 -36.73
N GLU A 84 23.91 6.91 -38.05
CA GLU A 84 23.93 5.85 -39.07
C GLU A 84 25.14 4.90 -39.00
N VAL A 85 25.88 4.87 -37.89
CA VAL A 85 27.06 4.03 -37.68
C VAL A 85 27.15 3.67 -36.21
N GLN A 86 26.41 2.67 -35.73
CA GLN A 86 26.73 1.96 -34.48
C GLN A 86 26.41 0.47 -34.63
N GLY A 87 27.43 -0.35 -34.32
CA GLY A 87 27.45 -1.80 -34.54
C GLY A 87 26.50 -2.61 -33.64
N PRO A 88 26.52 -3.96 -33.78
CA PRO A 88 25.50 -4.86 -33.24
C PRO A 88 25.32 -4.83 -31.72
N GLU A 89 26.33 -4.44 -30.93
CA GLU A 89 26.25 -4.40 -29.46
C GLU A 89 25.23 -3.39 -28.92
N SER A 90 25.13 -2.20 -29.50
CA SER A 90 24.24 -1.14 -28.99
C SER A 90 22.76 -1.48 -29.24
N ARG A 91 22.46 -2.33 -30.23
CA ARG A 91 21.11 -2.87 -30.43
C ARG A 91 20.78 -4.01 -29.46
N LEU A 92 21.78 -4.78 -29.04
CA LEU A 92 21.60 -5.92 -28.15
C LEU A 92 21.24 -5.46 -26.73
N LEU A 93 21.94 -4.45 -26.20
CA LEU A 93 21.64 -3.86 -24.89
C LEU A 93 20.24 -3.23 -24.83
N LYS A 94 19.82 -2.56 -25.91
CA LYS A 94 18.49 -1.94 -25.99
C LYS A 94 17.36 -2.97 -26.00
N LEU A 95 17.59 -4.12 -26.65
CA LEU A 95 16.66 -5.24 -26.62
C LEU A 95 16.64 -5.89 -25.24
N GLU A 96 17.79 -6.07 -24.58
CA GLU A 96 17.84 -6.65 -23.23
C GLU A 96 17.11 -5.79 -22.19
N GLU A 97 17.25 -4.47 -22.25
CA GLU A 97 16.60 -3.52 -21.34
C GLU A 97 15.08 -3.45 -21.58
N GLU A 98 14.64 -3.43 -22.85
CA GLU A 98 13.21 -3.51 -23.21
C GLU A 98 12.59 -4.87 -22.82
N GLU A 99 13.34 -5.97 -22.94
CA GLU A 99 12.90 -7.30 -22.51
C GLU A 99 12.77 -7.41 -20.99
N GLU A 100 13.68 -6.79 -20.22
CA GLU A 100 13.61 -6.79 -18.76
C GLU A 100 12.47 -5.91 -18.25
N ASP A 101 12.28 -4.71 -18.82
CA ASP A 101 11.14 -3.84 -18.49
C ASP A 101 9.80 -4.54 -18.83
N ARG A 102 9.72 -5.24 -19.98
CA ARG A 102 8.53 -6.06 -20.33
C ARG A 102 8.26 -7.18 -19.33
N LYS A 103 9.29 -7.91 -18.90
CA LYS A 103 9.15 -8.99 -17.91
C LYS A 103 8.66 -8.48 -16.57
N ASN A 104 9.19 -7.35 -16.10
CA ASN A 104 8.79 -6.74 -14.84
C ASN A 104 7.33 -6.26 -14.89
N GLU A 105 6.90 -5.65 -15.99
CA GLU A 105 5.49 -5.25 -16.17
C GLU A 105 4.54 -6.45 -16.20
N GLU A 106 4.95 -7.55 -16.84
CA GLU A 106 4.17 -8.79 -16.89
C GLU A 106 4.06 -9.46 -15.50
N GLU A 107 5.14 -9.47 -14.71
CA GLU A 107 5.13 -9.97 -13.33
C GLU A 107 4.18 -9.16 -12.44
N VAL A 108 4.24 -7.83 -12.53
CA VAL A 108 3.33 -6.95 -11.77
C VAL A 108 1.88 -7.19 -12.17
N ARG A 109 1.61 -7.37 -13.48
CA ARG A 109 0.26 -7.70 -13.98
C ARG A 109 -0.23 -9.04 -13.41
N ALA A 110 0.61 -10.06 -13.41
CA ALA A 110 0.27 -11.37 -12.87
C ALA A 110 -0.05 -11.32 -11.36
N GLU A 111 0.74 -10.56 -10.59
CA GLU A 111 0.46 -10.38 -9.15
C GLU A 111 -0.84 -9.59 -8.90
N ILE A 112 -1.17 -8.60 -9.73
CA ILE A 112 -2.46 -7.89 -9.66
C ILE A 112 -3.64 -8.84 -9.96
N GLU A 113 -3.55 -9.69 -10.98
CA GLU A 113 -4.61 -10.66 -11.32
C GLU A 113 -4.81 -11.70 -10.22
N LYS A 114 -3.71 -12.18 -9.62
CA LYS A 114 -3.73 -13.09 -8.48
C LYS A 114 -4.37 -12.45 -7.25
N MET A 115 -4.07 -11.19 -6.98
CA MET A 115 -4.73 -10.43 -5.91
C MET A 115 -6.22 -10.24 -6.20
N GLY A 116 -6.59 -9.91 -7.44
CA GLY A 116 -7.99 -9.78 -7.88
C GLY A 116 -8.79 -11.07 -7.68
N SER A 117 -8.18 -12.22 -7.98
CA SER A 117 -8.79 -13.54 -7.77
C SER A 117 -9.05 -13.81 -6.28
N LYS A 118 -8.07 -13.53 -5.41
CA LYS A 118 -8.21 -13.68 -3.95
C LYS A 118 -9.30 -12.75 -3.40
N VAL A 119 -9.38 -11.50 -3.88
CA VAL A 119 -10.41 -10.54 -3.46
C VAL A 119 -11.80 -11.02 -3.87
N SER A 120 -11.98 -11.48 -5.12
CA SER A 120 -13.25 -12.04 -5.59
C SER A 120 -13.71 -13.25 -4.78
N GLU A 121 -12.77 -14.09 -4.34
CA GLU A 121 -13.08 -15.23 -3.46
C GLU A 121 -13.56 -14.78 -2.08
N LEU A 122 -12.81 -13.88 -1.44
CA LEU A 122 -13.16 -13.31 -0.14
C LEU A 122 -14.50 -12.56 -0.16
N GLU A 123 -14.78 -11.80 -1.23
CA GLU A 123 -16.07 -11.13 -1.43
C GLU A 123 -17.22 -12.12 -1.50
N ARG A 124 -17.03 -13.25 -2.18
CA ARG A 124 -18.02 -14.33 -2.28
C ARG A 124 -18.29 -14.96 -0.92
N GLU A 125 -17.24 -15.27 -0.16
CA GLU A 125 -17.37 -15.81 1.20
C GLU A 125 -18.08 -14.83 2.13
N CYS A 126 -17.72 -13.54 2.07
CA CYS A 126 -18.40 -12.49 2.82
C CYS A 126 -19.89 -12.36 2.44
N HIS A 127 -20.22 -12.53 1.16
CA HIS A 127 -21.60 -12.52 0.69
C HIS A 127 -22.39 -13.74 1.21
N VAL A 128 -21.77 -14.93 1.23
CA VAL A 128 -22.41 -16.15 1.77
C VAL A 128 -22.65 -15.99 3.27
N MET A 129 -21.62 -15.59 4.03
CA MET A 129 -21.72 -15.40 5.47
C MET A 129 -22.80 -14.37 5.84
N ARG A 130 -22.89 -13.25 5.13
CA ARG A 130 -23.94 -12.25 5.33
C ARG A 130 -25.34 -12.83 5.14
N ARG A 131 -25.53 -13.65 4.09
CA ARG A 131 -26.81 -14.30 3.79
C ARG A 131 -27.19 -15.33 4.86
N GLU A 132 -26.22 -16.06 5.39
CA GLU A 132 -26.45 -17.01 6.49
C GLU A 132 -26.84 -16.30 7.79
N ILE A 133 -26.21 -15.16 8.09
CA ILE A 133 -26.55 -14.32 9.24
C ILE A 133 -27.99 -13.79 9.11
N GLU A 134 -28.39 -13.26 7.94
CA GLU A 134 -29.76 -12.79 7.70
C GLU A 134 -30.79 -13.92 7.86
N ARG A 135 -30.52 -15.09 7.25
CA ARG A 135 -31.39 -16.27 7.37
C ARG A 135 -31.47 -16.80 8.81
N GLY A 136 -30.35 -16.79 9.53
CA GLY A 136 -30.26 -17.16 10.94
C GLY A 136 -30.97 -16.18 11.86
N SER A 137 -30.94 -14.88 11.53
CA SER A 137 -31.66 -13.82 12.25
C SER A 137 -33.18 -14.00 12.13
N VAL A 138 -33.69 -14.29 10.93
CA VAL A 138 -35.12 -14.59 10.70
C VAL A 138 -35.54 -15.87 11.44
N ARG A 139 -34.65 -16.87 11.54
CA ARG A 139 -34.92 -18.12 12.28
C ARG A 139 -34.86 -17.93 13.81
N ARG A 140 -34.07 -17.00 14.32
CA ARG A 140 -34.09 -16.54 15.74
C ARG A 140 -35.31 -15.70 16.07
N GLN A 141 -35.91 -15.05 15.07
CA GLN A 141 -37.11 -14.21 15.21
C GLN A 141 -38.42 -15.03 15.18
N LYS A 142 -38.39 -16.30 14.78
CA LYS A 142 -39.43 -17.27 15.14
C LYS A 142 -39.34 -17.52 16.64
N THR A 143 -40.06 -16.70 17.41
CA THR A 143 -40.47 -16.93 18.81
C THR A 143 -39.54 -17.87 19.56
N SER A 144 -38.49 -17.29 20.16
CA SER A 144 -37.48 -17.99 20.95
C SER A 144 -38.08 -19.19 21.68
N MET A 145 -37.68 -20.40 21.29
CA MET A 145 -37.96 -21.62 22.05
C MET A 145 -37.56 -21.45 23.52
N TRP A 146 -36.60 -20.56 23.80
CA TRP A 146 -36.24 -20.07 25.13
C TRP A 146 -37.34 -19.27 25.88
N LYS A 147 -38.11 -18.39 25.23
CA LYS A 147 -39.33 -17.79 25.83
C LYS A 147 -40.41 -18.85 26.05
N GLU A 148 -40.57 -19.81 25.14
CA GLU A 148 -41.54 -20.90 25.26
C GLU A 148 -41.21 -21.80 26.48
N MET A 149 -39.94 -22.20 26.61
CA MET A 149 -39.45 -23.00 27.74
C MET A 149 -39.47 -22.21 29.06
N LYS A 150 -39.16 -20.90 29.07
CA LYS A 150 -39.34 -20.05 30.27
C LYS A 150 -40.80 -19.97 30.73
N ARG A 151 -41.75 -19.90 29.79
CA ARG A 151 -43.20 -19.95 30.10
C ARG A 151 -43.65 -21.32 30.60
N LYS A 152 -43.08 -22.42 30.07
CA LYS A 152 -43.41 -23.80 30.48
C LYS A 152 -42.73 -24.27 31.77
N LEU A 153 -41.56 -23.71 32.12
CA LEU A 153 -40.84 -24.00 33.37
C LEU A 153 -41.25 -23.07 34.53
N GLY A 154 -42.30 -22.25 34.35
CA GLY A 154 -42.85 -21.41 35.44
C GLY A 154 -42.00 -20.18 35.82
N CYS A 155 -40.91 -19.88 35.10
CA CYS A 155 -40.11 -18.69 35.34
C CYS A 155 -40.66 -17.49 34.55
N MET A 156 -41.84 -17.01 34.95
CA MET A 156 -42.25 -15.64 34.63
C MET A 156 -41.45 -14.69 35.52
N THR A 157 -40.44 -14.02 34.97
CA THR A 157 -39.93 -12.80 35.59
C THR A 157 -41.02 -11.74 35.48
N SER A 158 -41.94 -11.77 36.44
CA SER A 158 -42.75 -10.62 36.81
C SER A 158 -41.79 -9.60 37.41
N MET A 159 -41.31 -8.71 36.57
CA MET A 159 -40.78 -7.44 37.05
C MET A 159 -41.77 -6.39 36.56
N HIS A 160 -42.87 -6.29 37.31
CA HIS A 160 -43.76 -5.14 37.23
C HIS A 160 -42.92 -3.91 37.58
N ASP A 161 -43.13 -2.82 36.86
CA ASP A 161 -42.48 -1.54 37.07
C ASP A 161 -42.37 -1.19 38.56
N CYS A 162 -41.14 -1.04 39.05
CA CYS A 162 -40.87 -0.44 40.35
C CYS A 162 -41.15 1.06 40.27
N ASN A 163 -42.42 1.46 40.24
CA ASN A 163 -42.81 2.83 40.56
C ASN A 163 -42.87 2.98 42.09
N CYS A 164 -41.71 3.19 42.72
CA CYS A 164 -41.66 3.56 44.14
C CYS A 164 -41.87 5.07 44.27
N HIS A 165 -43.12 5.47 44.51
CA HIS A 165 -43.45 6.82 44.94
C HIS A 165 -42.75 7.15 46.26
N VAL A 166 -41.85 8.13 46.22
CA VAL A 166 -41.22 8.75 47.39
C VAL A 166 -42.30 9.42 48.25
N LYS A 167 -42.65 8.81 49.39
CA LYS A 167 -43.36 9.50 50.48
C LYS A 167 -42.37 9.85 51.58
N LYS A 168 -41.96 11.12 51.59
CA LYS A 168 -41.29 11.77 52.73
C LYS A 168 -42.25 11.88 53.91
N LYS A 169 -41.79 11.57 55.13
CA LYS A 169 -42.12 12.20 56.44
C LYS A 169 -41.59 11.31 57.57
N LYS A 170 -41.11 11.79 58.71
CA LYS A 170 -40.66 13.11 59.20
C LYS A 170 -39.91 12.80 60.52
N VAL A 171 -38.85 13.57 60.76
CA VAL A 171 -37.94 13.71 61.92
C VAL A 171 -38.62 13.56 63.30
N HIS A 172 -37.88 13.20 64.38
CA HIS A 172 -37.79 13.99 65.64
C HIS A 172 -36.54 13.59 66.50
N PRO A 173 -36.05 14.50 67.37
CA PRO A 173 -34.64 14.62 67.78
C PRO A 173 -34.36 14.16 69.22
N ARG A 174 -33.08 13.98 69.55
CA ARG A 174 -32.48 14.31 70.85
C ARG A 174 -31.06 14.80 70.65
#